data_AF-A0A6G3XJN1-F1
#
_entry.id   AF-A0A6G3XJN1-F1
#
_cell.length_a   1.000
_cell.length_b   1.000
_cell.length_c   1.000
_cell.angle_alpha   90.00
_cell.angle_beta   90.00
_cell.angle_gamma   90.00
#
_symmetry.space_group_name_H-M   'P 1'
#
loop_
_entity.id
_entity.type
_entity.pdbx_description
1 polymer ?
#
loop_
_entity_poly.entity_id
_entity_poly.type
_entity_poly.pdbx_seq_one_letter_code
_entity_poly.pdbx_strand_id
1 'polypeptide(L)' 'MTVEEFEEFYAQAVARLTGQLYVMTGDLQEAQDVVQEAFVKAWVRRGRLDREGQPEAWIRTV' A
#
# COMPACT_ATOMS: atom_id res chain seq x y z
N MET A 1 13.23 -3.81 5.34
CA MET A 1 11.89 -4.32 5.67
C MET A 1 11.87 -5.82 5.46
N THR A 2 11.73 -6.59 6.55
CA THR A 2 11.57 -8.04 6.54
C THR A 2 10.18 -8.42 6.00
N VAL A 3 9.89 -9.72 5.94
CA VAL A 3 8.57 -10.21 5.53
C VAL A 3 7.51 -9.82 6.57
N GLU A 4 7.82 -10.03 7.84
CA GLU A 4 6.94 -9.77 8.98
C GLU A 4 6.61 -8.27 9.09
N GLU A 5 7.64 -7.41 8.94
CA GLU A 5 7.44 -5.95 8.94
C GLU A 5 6.53 -5.50 7.77
N PHE A 6 6.64 -6.16 6.60
CA PHE A 6 5.75 -5.87 5.48
C PHE A 6 4.32 -6.35 5.73
N GLU A 7 4.15 -7.54 6.32
CA GLU A 7 2.83 -8.10 6.64
C GLU A 7 2.09 -7.23 7.65
N GLU A 8 2.78 -6.77 8.71
CA GLU A 8 2.22 -5.82 9.68
C GLU A 8 1.84 -4.51 8.99
N PHE A 9 2.72 -3.98 8.14
CA PHE A 9 2.45 -2.78 7.35
C PHE A 9 1.19 -2.93 6.48
N TYR A 10 1.09 -4.03 5.73
CA TYR A 10 -0.07 -4.34 4.89
C TYR A 10 -1.36 -4.41 5.72
N ALA A 11 -1.35 -5.16 6.83
CA ALA A 11 -2.51 -5.34 7.70
C ALA A 11 -3.02 -4.01 8.29
N GLN A 12 -2.12 -3.07 8.60
CA GLN A 12 -2.48 -1.75 9.15
C GLN A 12 -2.98 -0.77 8.09
N ALA A 13 -2.50 -0.87 6.85
CA ALA A 13 -2.72 0.15 5.83
C ALA A 13 -3.80 -0.21 4.79
N VAL A 14 -3.96 -1.48 4.42
CA VAL A 14 -4.80 -1.90 3.28
C VAL A 14 -6.24 -1.40 3.40
N ALA A 15 -6.93 -1.68 4.51
CA ALA A 15 -8.33 -1.31 4.68
C ALA A 15 -8.54 0.22 4.68
N ARG A 16 -7.61 0.96 5.28
CA ARG A 16 -7.66 2.42 5.33
C ARG A 16 -7.43 3.05 3.96
N LEU A 17 -6.46 2.56 3.20
CA LEU A 17 -6.17 3.06 1.86
C LEU A 17 -7.29 2.73 0.88
N THR A 18 -7.85 1.52 0.94
CA THR A 18 -9.02 1.15 0.14
C THR A 18 -10.21 2.05 0.45
N GLY A 19 -10.48 2.31 1.73
CA GLY A 19 -11.55 3.23 2.14
C GLY A 19 -11.34 4.66 1.63
N GLN A 20 -10.10 5.16 1.65
CA GLN A 20 -9.76 6.48 1.11
C GLN A 20 -10.01 6.58 -0.39
N LEU A 21 -9.56 5.59 -1.18
CA LEU A 21 -9.81 5.57 -2.62
C LEU A 21 -11.28 5.40 -2.93
N TYR A 22 -11.99 4.54 -2.21
CA TYR A 22 -13.43 4.35 -2.40
C TYR A 22 -14.21 5.67 -2.24
N VAL A 23 -13.87 6.51 -1.26
CA VAL A 23 -14.50 7.82 -1.08
C VAL A 23 -14.24 8.75 -2.28
N MET A 24 -13.09 8.62 -2.95
CA MET A 24 -12.72 9.44 -4.10
C MET A 24 -13.30 8.93 -5.43
N THR A 25 -13.36 7.61 -5.61
CA THR A 25 -13.76 6.96 -6.87
C THR A 25 -15.24 6.59 -6.90
N GLY A 26 -15.86 6.34 -5.75
CA GLY A 26 -17.19 5.74 -5.65
C GLY A 26 -17.25 4.27 -6.08
N ASP A 27 -16.10 3.67 -6.41
CA ASP A 27 -15.98 2.31 -6.92
C ASP A 27 -15.05 1.50 -6.01
N LEU A 28 -15.63 0.51 -5.33
CA LEU A 28 -14.89 -0.33 -4.39
C LEU A 28 -13.93 -1.28 -5.10
N GLN A 29 -14.30 -1.77 -6.29
CA GLN A 29 -13.49 -2.73 -7.02
C GLN A 29 -12.24 -2.03 -7.56
N GLU A 30 -12.41 -0.85 -8.18
CA GLU A 30 -11.30 -0.01 -8.61
C GLU A 30 -10.39 0.36 -7.42
N ALA A 31 -10.97 0.74 -6.29
CA ALA A 31 -10.21 1.07 -5.08
C ALA A 31 -9.40 -0.12 -4.53
N GLN A 32 -9.95 -1.33 -4.61
CA GLN A 32 -9.23 -2.55 -4.23
C GLN A 32 -8.09 -2.85 -5.20
N ASP A 33 -8.35 -2.80 -6.50
CA ASP A 33 -7.37 -3.13 -7.54
C ASP A 33 -6.16 -2.19 -7.47
N VAL A 34 -6.37 -0.87 -7.35
CA VAL A 34 -5.29 0.11 -7.22
C VAL A 34 -4.45 -0.12 -5.97
N VAL A 35 -5.09 -0.36 -4.82
CA VAL A 35 -4.36 -0.62 -3.56
C VAL A 35 -3.55 -1.91 -3.66
N GLN A 36 -4.13 -2.98 -4.19
CA GLN A 36 -3.42 -4.25 -4.36
C GLN A 36 -2.23 -4.10 -5.30
N GLU A 37 -2.40 -3.42 -6.43
CA GLU A 37 -1.29 -3.15 -7.35
C GLU A 37 -0.16 -2.36 -6.67
N ALA A 38 -0.50 -1.33 -5.88
CA ALA A 38 0.49 -0.55 -5.13
C ALA A 38 1.27 -1.42 -4.13
N PHE A 39 0.59 -2.30 -3.38
CA PHE A 39 1.25 -3.21 -2.45
C PHE A 39 2.12 -4.27 -3.15
N VAL A 40 1.68 -4.80 -4.30
CA VAL A 40 2.51 -5.71 -5.11
C VAL A 40 3.79 -5.01 -5.56
N LYS A 41 3.69 -3.77 -6.05
CA LYS A 41 4.88 -2.97 -6.42
C LYS A 41 5.77 -2.68 -5.21
N ALA A 42 5.18 -2.39 -4.04
CA ALA A 42 5.92 -2.17 -2.80
C ALA A 42 6.67 -3.42 -2.34
N TRP A 43 6.05 -4.60 -2.43
CA TRP A 43 6.67 -5.87 -2.05
C TRP A 43 7.96 -6.13 -2.83
N VAL A 44 7.93 -5.89 -4.14
CA VAL A 44 9.10 -6.04 -5.02
C VAL A 44 10.21 -5.05 -4.65
N ARG A 45 9.86 -3.85 -4.14
CA ARG A 45 10.79 -2.76 -3.80
C ARG A 45 11.11 -2.65 -2.30
N ARG A 46 10.63 -3.58 -1.45
CA ARG A 46 10.70 -3.48 0.02
C ARG A 46 12.10 -3.29 0.60
N GLY A 47 13.13 -3.84 -0.04
CA GLY A 47 14.54 -3.65 0.35
C GLY A 47 15.10 -2.25 0.09
N ARG A 48 14.39 -1.42 -0.68
CA ARG A 48 14.73 0.00 -0.94
C ARG A 48 13.87 0.96 -0.12
N LEU A 49 12.59 0.65 0.09
CA LEU A 49 11.66 1.47 0.89
C LEU A 49 12.15 1.69 2.33
N ASP A 50 12.81 0.67 2.89
CA ASP A 50 13.45 0.73 4.20
C ASP A 50 14.51 1.83 4.33
N ARG A 51 15.25 2.10 3.24
CA ARG A 51 16.28 3.15 3.21
C ARG A 51 15.71 4.56 3.08
N GLU A 52 14.46 4.69 2.63
CA GLU A 52 13.79 5.97 2.39
C GLU A 52 12.79 6.34 3.53
N GLY A 53 12.54 5.42 4.48
CA GLY A 53 11.93 5.69 5.78
C GLY A 53 10.42 5.95 5.81
N GLN A 54 9.71 5.92 4.67
CA GLN A 54 8.27 6.23 4.59
C GLN A 54 7.50 5.34 3.59
N PRO A 55 7.23 4.06 3.93
CA PRO A 55 6.57 3.12 3.02
C PRO A 55 5.15 3.54 2.62
N GLU A 56 4.37 4.13 3.53
CA GLU A 56 3.02 4.65 3.21
C GLU A 56 3.05 5.83 2.25
N ALA A 57 4.01 6.74 2.39
CA ALA A 57 4.12 7.90 1.52
C ALA A 57 4.39 7.46 0.09
N TRP A 58 5.22 6.42 -0.08
CA TRP A 58 5.48 5.82 -1.38
C TRP A 58 4.22 5.18 -1.98
N ILE A 59 3.47 4.39 -1.19
CA ILE A 59 2.21 3.76 -1.64
C ILE A 59 1.21 4.80 -2.18
N ARG A 60 1.15 6.01 -1.59
CA ARG A 60 0.26 7.09 -2.06
C ARG A 60 0.70 7.76 -3.37
N THR A 61 1.91 7.49 -3.86
CA THR A 61 2.51 8.18 -5.03
C THR A 61 2.65 7.31 -6.28
N VAL A 62 2.31 6.02 -6.21
CA VAL A 62 2.54 5.03 -7.29
C VAL A 62 1.29 4.60 -8.02
#